data_AF-A4CAM8-F1
#
_entry.id   AF-A4CAM8-F1
#
_cell.length_a   1.000
_cell.length_b   1.000
_cell.length_c   1.000
_cell.angle_alpha   90.00
_cell.angle_beta   90.00
_cell.angle_gamma   90.00
#
_symmetry.space_group_name_H-M   'P 1'
#
loop_
_entity.id
_entity.type
_entity.pdbx_description
1 polymer ?
#
loop_
_entity_poly.entity_id
_entity_poly.type
_entity_poly.pdbx_seq_one_letter_code
_entity_poly.pdbx_strand_id
1 'polypeptide(L)' 'MPIISKYSNEQVEKIVDEVITLLQSHKAPVDLSLMCLGNAITHIISEHVPAKKQAEVASNFAQALKQSVK' A
#
# COMPACT_ATOMS: atom_id res chain seq x y z
N MET A 1 -13.21 18.81 8.33
CA MET A 1 -11.98 19.00 9.11
C MET A 1 -10.83 18.38 8.33
N PRO A 2 -9.65 19.01 8.24
CA PRO A 2 -8.51 18.36 7.61
C PRO A 2 -8.18 17.10 8.40
N ILE A 3 -8.06 15.98 7.69
CA ILE A 3 -7.56 14.73 8.28
C ILE A 3 -6.09 15.01 8.59
N ILE A 4 -5.78 15.29 9.85
CA ILE A 4 -4.38 15.41 10.29
C ILE A 4 -3.82 14.00 10.19
N SER A 5 -2.91 13.78 9.24
CA SER A 5 -2.24 12.51 9.08
C SER A 5 -1.51 12.18 10.38
N LYS A 6 -1.64 10.93 10.86
CA LYS A 6 -0.93 10.46 12.06
C LYS A 6 0.59 10.39 11.87
N TYR A 7 1.04 10.44 10.61
CA TYR A 7 2.44 10.32 10.21
C TYR A 7 2.88 11.60 9.49
N SER A 8 4.15 11.96 9.61
CA SER A 8 4.72 13.07 8.83
C SER A 8 4.79 12.69 7.35
N ASN A 9 4.60 13.68 6.47
CA ASN A 9 4.72 13.45 5.03
C ASN A 9 6.12 12.91 4.68
N GLU A 10 7.17 13.47 5.29
CA GLU A 10 8.56 13.03 5.08
C GLU A 10 8.76 11.54 5.43
N GLN A 11 8.17 11.05 6.53
CA GLN A 11 8.26 9.65 6.90
C GLN A 11 7.59 8.75 5.84
N VAL A 12 6.42 9.17 5.35
CA VAL A 12 5.67 8.40 4.34
C VAL A 12 6.42 8.38 3.01
N GLU A 13 6.87 9.54 2.53
CA GLU A 13 7.62 9.68 1.28
C GLU A 13 8.89 8.84 1.30
N LYS A 14 9.67 8.91 2.38
CA LYS A 14 10.88 8.10 2.52
C LYS A 14 10.62 6.60 2.39
N ILE A 15 9.58 6.08 3.05
CA ILE A 15 9.24 4.66 2.99
C ILE A 15 8.80 4.28 1.56
N VAL A 16 8.01 5.14 0.91
CA VAL A 16 7.58 4.91 -0.48
C VAL A 16 8.78 4.87 -1.43
N ASP A 17 9.73 5.79 -1.29
CA ASP A 17 10.95 5.83 -2.11
C ASP A 17 11.81 4.59 -1.91
N GLU A 18 11.95 4.10 -0.67
CA GLU A 18 12.69 2.87 -0.37
C GLU A 18 12.04 1.64 -1.03
N VAL A 19 10.70 1.55 -1.00
CA VAL A 19 9.97 0.46 -1.67
C VAL A 19 10.14 0.52 -3.19
N ILE A 20 10.05 1.71 -3.79
CA ILE A 20 10.24 1.90 -5.24
C ILE A 20 11.67 1.54 -5.64
N THR A 21 12.65 2.01 -4.87
CA THR A 21 14.07 1.72 -5.10
C THR A 21 14.36 0.22 -5.03
N LEU A 22 13.75 -0.49 -4.07
CA LEU A 22 13.87 -1.94 -3.97
C LEU A 22 13.36 -2.62 -5.26
N LEU A 23 12.15 -2.29 -5.71
CA LEU A 23 11.58 -2.87 -6.94
C LEU A 23 12.46 -2.58 -8.18
N GLN A 24 13.01 -1.37 -8.28
CA GLN A 24 13.91 -0.98 -9.36
C GLN A 24 15.24 -1.75 -9.32
N SER A 25 15.82 -1.94 -8.12
CA SER A 25 17.07 -2.69 -7.95
C SER A 25 16.94 -4.15 -8.40
N HIS A 26 15.76 -4.74 -8.24
CA HIS A 26 15.42 -6.07 -8.74
C HIS A 26 15.02 -6.10 -10.22
N LYS A 27 15.02 -4.94 -10.90
CA LYS A 27 14.54 -4.76 -12.29
C LYS A 27 13.14 -5.37 -12.49
N ALA A 28 12.28 -5.25 -11.48
CA ALA A 28 10.96 -5.85 -11.52
C ALA A 28 10.12 -5.15 -12.59
N PRO A 29 9.58 -5.87 -13.59
CA PRO A 29 8.62 -5.30 -14.52
C PRO A 29 7.33 -4.89 -13.79
N VAL A 30 6.46 -4.15 -14.48
CA VAL A 30 5.23 -3.57 -13.90
C VAL A 30 4.33 -4.65 -13.29
N ASP A 31 4.12 -5.76 -13.99
CA ASP A 31 3.31 -6.89 -13.55
C ASP A 31 3.88 -7.56 -12.30
N LEU A 32 5.19 -7.82 -12.25
CA LEU A 32 5.85 -8.37 -11.06
C LEU A 32 5.78 -7.42 -9.87
N SER A 33 5.98 -6.13 -10.12
CA SER A 33 5.90 -5.09 -9.08
C SER A 33 4.50 -5.05 -8.46
N LEU A 34 3.46 -5.04 -9.29
CA LEU A 34 2.06 -5.05 -8.84
C LEU A 34 1.72 -6.34 -8.09
N MET A 35 2.21 -7.50 -8.55
CA MET A 35 1.99 -8.78 -7.86
C MET A 35 2.64 -8.78 -6.46
N CYS A 36 3.89 -8.35 -6.35
CA CYS A 36 4.61 -8.29 -5.08
C CYS A 36 3.94 -7.33 -4.09
N LEU A 37 3.57 -6.12 -4.53
CA LEU A 37 2.86 -5.14 -3.70
C LEU A 37 1.48 -5.65 -3.27
N GLY A 38 0.75 -6.32 -4.17
CA GLY A 38 -0.53 -6.95 -3.86
C GLY A 38 -0.40 -8.02 -2.77
N ASN A 39 0.62 -8.88 -2.87
CA ASN A 39 0.91 -9.90 -1.86
C ASN A 39 1.32 -9.28 -0.51
N ALA A 40 2.14 -8.22 -0.53
CA ALA A 40 2.54 -7.50 0.68
C ALA A 40 1.33 -6.88 1.40
N ILE A 41 0.44 -6.20 0.66
CA ILE A 41 -0.81 -5.64 1.21
C ILE A 41 -1.70 -6.74 1.77
N THR A 42 -1.85 -7.84 1.04
CA THR A 42 -2.65 -9.00 1.48
C THR A 42 -2.12 -9.56 2.79
N HIS A 43 -0.80 -9.72 2.91
CA HIS A 43 -0.15 -10.20 4.13
C HIS A 43 -0.37 -9.25 5.32
N ILE A 44 -0.23 -7.94 5.12
CA ILE A 44 -0.50 -6.94 6.17
C ILE A 44 -1.95 -7.04 6.66
N ILE A 45 -2.90 -7.19 5.73
CA ILE A 45 -4.32 -7.32 6.10
C ILE A 45 -4.58 -8.65 6.82
N SER A 46 -4.00 -9.75 6.34
CA SER A 46 -4.22 -11.08 6.95
C SER A 46 -3.67 -11.16 8.37
N GLU A 47 -2.48 -10.60 8.62
CA GLU A 47 -1.78 -10.71 9.90
C GLU A 47 -2.21 -9.65 10.92
N HIS A 48 -2.62 -8.46 10.47
CA HIS A 48 -2.81 -7.32 11.38
C HIS A 48 -4.25 -6.81 11.45
N VAL A 49 -5.17 -7.34 10.64
CA VAL A 49 -6.58 -6.96 10.66
C VAL A 49 -7.44 -8.15 11.11
N PRO A 50 -8.34 -7.98 12.09
CA PRO A 50 -9.27 -9.04 12.49
C PRO A 50 -10.07 -9.56 11.30
N ALA A 51 -10.22 -10.88 11.17
CA ALA A 51 -10.86 -11.54 10.02
C ALA A 51 -12.19 -10.89 9.58
N LYS A 52 -13.03 -10.49 10.53
CA LYS A 52 -14.32 -9.83 10.28
C LYS A 52 -14.22 -8.48 9.57
N LYS A 53 -13.06 -7.81 9.61
CA LYS A 53 -12.81 -6.48 9.03
C LYS A 53 -11.93 -6.51 7.79
N GLN A 54 -11.31 -7.65 7.45
CA GLN A 54 -10.35 -7.75 6.35
C GLN A 54 -10.96 -7.34 5.01
N ALA A 55 -12.16 -7.84 4.70
CA ALA A 55 -12.86 -7.52 3.45
C ALA A 55 -13.20 -6.02 3.34
N GLU A 56 -13.64 -5.41 4.44
CA GLU A 56 -13.94 -3.97 4.49
C GLU A 56 -12.68 -3.13 4.27
N VAL A 57 -11.58 -3.46 4.96
CA VAL A 57 -10.30 -2.76 4.82
C VAL A 57 -9.75 -2.89 3.40
N ALA A 58 -9.79 -4.08 2.81
CA ALA A 58 -9.36 -4.32 1.44
C ALA A 58 -10.19 -3.50 0.43
N SER A 59 -11.52 -3.45 0.61
CA SER A 59 -12.41 -2.66 -0.23
C SER A 59 -12.11 -1.16 -0.15
N ASN A 60 -11.93 -0.64 1.06
CA ASN A 60 -11.61 0.77 1.28
C ASN A 60 -10.26 1.14 0.67
N PHE A 61 -9.25 0.28 0.82
CA PHE A 61 -7.94 0.46 0.20
C PHE A 61 -8.05 0.51 -1.34
N ALA A 62 -8.76 -0.44 -1.94
CA ALA A 62 -8.95 -0.48 -3.39
C ALA A 62 -9.71 0.75 -3.91
N GLN A 63 -10.68 1.26 -3.15
CA GLN A 63 -11.41 2.47 -3.50
C GLN A 63 -10.51 3.71 -3.44
N ALA A 64 -9.68 3.85 -2.41
CA ALA A 64 -8.71 4.94 -2.29
C ALA A 64 -7.72 4.91 -3.47
N LEU A 65 -7.18 3.73 -3.81
CA LEU A 65 -6.29 3.57 -4.97
C LEU A 65 -6.98 4.02 -6.27
N LYS A 66 -8.22 3.58 -6.51
CA LYS A 66 -9.01 4.01 -7.68
C LYS A 66 -9.26 5.52 -7.73
N GLN A 67 -9.35 6.19 -6.59
CA GLN A 67 -9.51 7.64 -6.52
C GLN A 67 -8.20 8.37 -6.81
N SER A 68 -7.06 7.83 -6.40
CA SER A 68 -5.73 8.42 -6.62
C SER A 68 -5.23 8.33 -8.05
N VAL A 69 -5.69 7.36 -8.83
CA VAL A 69 -5.27 7.14 -10.24
C VAL A 69 -6.18 7.89 -11.24
N LYS A 70 -7.09 8.76 -10.76
CA LYS A 70 -7.95 9.57 -11.61
C LYS A 70 -7.24 10.75 -12.25
#